data_AF-A0A0F2JFI1-F1
#
_entry.id   AF-A0A0F2JFI1-F1
#
_cell.length_a   1.000
_cell.length_b   1.000
_cell.length_c   1.000
_cell.angle_alpha   90.00
_cell.angle_beta   90.00
_cell.angle_gamma   90.00
#
_symmetry.space_group_name_H-M   'P 1'
#
loop_
_entity.id
_entity.type
_entity.pdbx_description
1 polymer ?
#
loop_
_entity_poly.entity_id
_entity_poly.type
_entity_poly.pdbx_seq_one_letter_code
_entity_poly.pdbx_strand_id
1 'polypeptide(L)' 'MSLPEENKKHTYADYITWPENERWEIIDGVPYMQSAPKWQHQSISSELQGGQ' A
#
# COMPACT_ATOMS: atom_id res chain seq x y z
N MET A 1 16.86 3.85 -0.89
CA MET A 1 16.45 3.25 0.40
C MET A 1 16.44 1.75 0.24
N SER A 2 16.78 1.01 1.29
CA SER A 2 16.77 -0.45 1.26
C SER A 2 15.32 -0.94 1.22
N LEU A 3 14.97 -1.72 0.19
CA LEU A 3 13.68 -2.39 0.09
C LEU A 3 13.45 -3.25 1.35
N PRO A 4 12.24 -3.30 1.91
CA PRO A 4 11.95 -4.25 2.98
C PRO A 4 12.31 -5.66 2.52
N GLU A 5 13.12 -6.37 3.30
CA GLU A 5 13.56 -7.72 2.96
C GLU A 5 12.32 -8.64 2.86
N GLU A 6 12.06 -9.20 1.67
CA GLU A 6 10.88 -10.04 1.39
C GLU A 6 10.79 -11.30 2.26
N ASN A 7 11.89 -11.70 2.91
CA ASN A 7 11.98 -12.90 3.75
C ASN A 7 11.85 -12.64 5.26
N LYS A 8 11.57 -11.39 5.68
CA LYS A 8 11.24 -11.09 7.08
C LYS A 8 9.76 -10.82 7.23
N LYS A 9 9.19 -11.33 8.32
CA LYS A 9 7.86 -10.88 8.75
C LYS A 9 7.98 -9.46 9.27
N HIS A 10 7.35 -8.52 8.58
CA HIS A 10 7.27 -7.13 9.00
C HIS A 10 6.08 -6.96 9.93
N THR A 11 6.26 -6.21 11.01
CA THR A 11 5.19 -5.89 11.95
C THR A 11 4.58 -4.53 11.62
N TYR A 12 3.42 -4.23 12.20
CA TYR A 12 2.82 -2.91 12.10
C TYR A 12 3.75 -1.80 12.63
N ALA A 13 4.58 -2.10 13.64
CA ALA A 13 5.56 -1.14 14.16
C ALA A 13 6.64 -0.80 13.12
N ASP A 14 7.08 -1.79 12.33
CA ASP A 14 8.02 -1.57 11.23
C ASP A 14 7.39 -0.69 10.14
N TYR A 15 6.14 -0.97 9.77
CA TYR A 15 5.39 -0.21 8.77
C TYR A 15 5.31 1.30 9.07
N ILE A 16 5.12 1.67 10.34
CA ILE A 16 5.05 3.09 10.76
C ILE A 16 6.35 3.84 10.46
N THR A 17 7.49 3.14 10.42
CA THR A 17 8.80 3.77 10.15
C THR A 17 9.07 3.99 8.66
N TRP A 18 8.20 3.52 7.78
CA TRP A 18 8.42 3.54 6.34
C TRP A 18 8.06 4.90 5.73
N PRO A 19 8.72 5.29 4.62
CA PRO A 19 8.44 6.57 3.97
C PRO A 19 7.01 6.63 3.43
N GLU A 20 6.27 7.67 3.79
CA GLU A 20 4.86 7.87 3.37
C GLU A 20 4.67 8.04 1.86
N ASN A 21 5.76 8.35 1.14
CA ASN A 21 5.77 8.47 -0.32
C ASN A 21 5.55 7.13 -1.04
N GLU A 22 5.88 6.02 -0.38
CA GLU A 22 5.65 4.69 -0.91
C GLU A 22 4.48 4.04 -0.15
N ARG A 23 3.45 3.64 -0.89
CA ARG A 23 2.30 2.97 -0.30
C ARG A 23 2.63 1.48 -0.19
N TRP A 24 2.83 1.02 1.04
CA TRP A 24 3.06 -0.38 1.34
C TRP A 24 1.87 -0.96 2.11
N GLU A 25 1.65 -2.26 1.97
CA GLU A 25 0.62 -2.99 2.70
C GLU A 25 1.23 -4.29 3.22
N ILE A 26 1.04 -4.62 4.51
CA ILE A 26 1.55 -5.86 5.09
C ILE A 26 0.40 -6.88 5.12
N ILE A 27 0.54 -7.97 4.38
CA ILE A 27 -0.41 -9.09 4.32
C ILE A 27 0.29 -10.35 4.83
N ASP A 28 -0.20 -10.94 5.91
CA ASP A 28 0.43 -12.11 6.59
C ASP A 28 1.91 -11.91 7.00
N GLY A 29 2.30 -10.65 7.24
CA GLY A 29 3.68 -10.27 7.56
C GLY A 29 4.57 -10.05 6.32
N VAL A 30 4.04 -10.22 5.11
CA VAL A 30 4.73 -9.96 3.85
C VAL A 30 4.36 -8.57 3.35
N PRO A 31 5.34 -7.72 2.99
CA PRO A 31 5.07 -6.38 2.52
C PRO A 31 4.87 -6.35 1.01
N TYR A 32 3.81 -5.67 0.59
CA TYR A 32 3.44 -5.49 -0.80
C TYR A 32 3.40 -4.00 -1.13
N MET A 33 4.07 -3.61 -2.22
CA MET A 33 4.00 -2.23 -2.70
C MET A 33 2.71 -2.04 -3.52
N GLN A 34 1.88 -1.08 -3.11
CA GLN A 34 0.71 -0.70 -3.88
C GLN A 34 1.13 0.07 -5.13
N SER A 35 0.67 -0.40 -6.29
CA SER A 35 0.80 0.34 -7.53
C SER A 35 -0.06 1.60 -7.49
N ALA A 36 0.45 2.71 -8.03
CA ALA A 36 -0.35 3.92 -8.15
C ALA A 36 -1.64 3.65 -8.95
N PRO A 37 -2.82 3.99 -8.40
CA PRO A 37 -4.08 3.75 -9.10
C PRO A 37 -4.12 4.55 -10.39
N LYS A 38 -4.46 3.88 -11.50
CA LYS A 38 -4.69 4.56 -12.78
C LYS A 38 -5.98 5.36 -12.74
N TRP A 39 -6.13 6.31 -13.67
CA TRP A 39 -7.33 7.13 -13.77
C TRP A 39 -8.62 6.29 -13.87
N GLN A 40 -8.59 5.13 -14.52
CA GLN A 40 -9.76 4.22 -14.57
C GLN A 40 -10.12 3.66 -13.18
N HIS A 41 -9.11 3.29 -12.39
CA HIS A 41 -9.31 2.81 -11.03
C HIS A 41 -9.93 3.90 -10.15
N GLN A 42 -9.46 5.14 -10.29
CA GLN A 42 -10.01 6.30 -9.59
C GLN A 42 -11.45 6.58 -10.01
N SER A 43 -11.74 6.54 -11.32
CA SER A 43 -13.09 6.73 -11.85
C SER A 43 -14.08 5.74 -11.22
N ILE A 44 -13.76 4.44 -11.23
CA ILE A 44 -14.64 3.41 -10.68
C ILE A 44 -14.78 3.55 -9.15
N SER A 45 -13.69 3.88 -8.46
CA SER A 45 -13.72 4.06 -7.00
C SER A 45 -14.60 5.23 -6.58
N SER A 46 -14.56 6.36 -7.32
CA SER A 46 -15.42 7.51 -7.07
C SER A 46 -16.90 7.21 -7.29
N GLU A 47 -17.24 6.45 -8.33
CA GLU A 47 -18.62 6.02 -8.61
C GLU A 47 -19.16 5.12 -7.48
N LEU A 48 -18.34 4.18 -7.00
CA LEU A 48 -18.69 3.28 -5.90
C LEU A 48 -18.81 4.00 -4.56
N GLN A 49 -18.07 5.11 -4.37
CA GLN A 49 -18.10 5.89 -3.14
C GLN A 49 -19.40 6.70 -2.96
N GLY A 50 -20.29 6.72 -3.97
CA GLY A 50 -21.62 7.31 -3.85
C GLY A 50 -21.61 8.83 -4.02
N GLY A 51 -21.08 9.31 -5.15
CA GLY A 51 -21.27 10.69 -5.59
C GLY A 51 -22.71 10.94 -6.05
N GLN A 52 -23.64 11.13 -5.12
CA GLN A 52 -24.87 11.89 -5.32
C GLN A 52 -24.91 13.07 -4.36
#